data_AF-A0A948E8E2-F1
#
_entry.id   AF-A0A948E8E2-F1
#
_cell.length_a   1.000
_cell.length_b   1.000
_cell.length_c   1.000
_cell.angle_alpha   90.00
_cell.angle_beta   90.00
_cell.angle_gamma   90.00
#
_symmetry.space_group_name_H-M   'P 1'
#
loop_
_entity.id
_entity.type
_entity.pdbx_description
1 polymer ?
#
loop_
_entity_poly.entity_id
_entity_poly.type
_entity_poly.pdbx_seq_one_letter_code
_entity_poly.pdbx_strand_id
1 'polypeptide(L)'
;MKHLLTVLMLFGLAMVGCDDDSASNNTNNVNNLNNTNNTNNVNNTNNINNINNTNNVNNLNCSPACEPWESCEDDGAGGTQCVALECTPACSEMEVCLPNETEGPKCVALSWVHHPITISDPVVNGTSLMAPVDGISFGYNPEDGIIATSFGRDVDNAALTHLWIVHEDTGVHEKFPLTGDVFAETENFCNGEDWCQFISFDPDTAEYVVTGPLASGIMRVNALGAATMTTTSGPRPSNSNISYTYRFDWDARFLYVYGYLGPSDFGATIHR
;
A
#
# COMPACT_ATOMS: atom_id res chain seq x y z
N MET A 1 15.80 -55.74 -28.22
CA MET A 1 16.19 -55.77 -26.78
C MET A 1 16.53 -54.39 -26.18
N LYS A 2 16.94 -53.37 -26.95
CA LYS A 2 17.25 -52.03 -26.41
C LYS A 2 16.03 -51.15 -26.06
N HIS A 3 14.86 -51.41 -26.64
CA HIS A 3 13.63 -50.63 -26.38
C HIS A 3 12.80 -51.11 -25.18
N LEU A 4 13.12 -52.25 -24.59
CA LEU A 4 12.38 -52.78 -23.43
C LEU A 4 12.87 -52.15 -22.10
N LEU A 5 14.11 -51.66 -22.06
CA LEU A 5 14.68 -51.03 -20.86
C LEU A 5 14.23 -49.57 -20.69
N THR A 6 13.93 -48.87 -21.78
CA THR A 6 13.52 -47.45 -21.75
C THR A 6 12.07 -47.26 -21.30
N VAL A 7 11.19 -48.24 -21.55
CA VAL A 7 9.79 -48.19 -21.10
C VAL A 7 9.66 -48.48 -19.60
N LEU A 8 10.59 -49.24 -19.01
CA LEU A 8 10.57 -49.55 -17.57
C LEU A 8 11.01 -48.37 -16.68
N MET A 9 11.77 -47.41 -17.24
CA MET A 9 12.26 -46.25 -16.49
C MET A 9 11.27 -45.07 -16.46
N LEU A 10 10.27 -45.05 -17.35
CA LEU A 10 9.28 -43.97 -17.43
C LEU A 10 8.06 -44.18 -16.50
N PHE A 11 7.91 -45.36 -15.89
CA PHE A 11 6.75 -45.70 -15.04
C PHE A 11 7.04 -45.59 -13.53
N GLY A 12 8.26 -45.22 -13.14
CA GLY A 12 8.71 -45.22 -11.73
C GLY A 12 8.59 -43.90 -10.97
N LEU A 13 8.04 -42.84 -11.57
CA LEU A 13 8.00 -41.49 -10.99
C LEU A 13 6.59 -40.94 -10.72
N ALA A 14 5.55 -41.72 -10.96
CA ALA A 14 4.20 -41.39 -10.51
C ALA A 14 3.86 -42.31 -9.34
N MET A 15 3.81 -41.76 -8.12
CA MET A 15 3.08 -42.21 -6.91
C MET A 15 3.89 -41.88 -5.65
N VAL A 16 3.99 -40.58 -5.33
CA VAL A 16 4.10 -40.14 -3.93
C VAL A 16 2.72 -39.61 -3.59
N GLY A 17 1.99 -40.36 -2.76
CA GLY A 17 0.71 -39.95 -2.20
C GLY A 17 0.92 -39.04 -0.99
N CYS A 18 0.11 -37.98 -0.90
CA CYS A 18 -0.24 -37.38 0.37
C CYS A 18 -1.59 -37.96 0.77
N ASP A 19 -1.56 -38.65 1.90
CA ASP A 19 -2.66 -39.17 2.69
C ASP A 19 -3.22 -37.99 3.52
N ASP A 20 -4.42 -37.52 3.18
CA ASP A 20 -5.17 -36.60 4.04
C ASP A 20 -6.42 -37.33 4.54
N ASP A 21 -6.26 -37.86 5.75
CA ASP A 21 -7.26 -38.42 6.63
C ASP A 21 -8.53 -37.55 6.71
N SER A 22 -9.63 -38.02 6.13
CA SER A 22 -10.96 -37.52 6.47
C SER A 22 -11.52 -38.26 7.69
N ALA A 23 -11.03 -37.88 8.88
CA ALA A 23 -11.59 -38.30 10.16
C ALA A 23 -12.85 -37.48 10.51
N SER A 24 -13.99 -38.11 10.27
CA SER A 24 -15.25 -38.12 11.04
C SER A 24 -15.56 -37.03 12.10
N ASN A 25 -16.78 -36.49 11.95
CA ASN A 25 -17.77 -36.10 12.98
C ASN A 25 -17.33 -35.20 14.15
N ASN A 26 -17.83 -33.96 14.13
CA ASN A 26 -18.34 -33.35 15.36
C ASN A 26 -19.67 -32.60 15.11
N THR A 27 -20.74 -33.39 15.07
CA THR A 27 -22.11 -32.93 15.31
C THR A 27 -22.24 -32.62 16.80
N ASN A 28 -22.03 -31.36 17.19
CA ASN A 28 -22.46 -30.90 18.52
C ASN A 28 -22.92 -29.44 18.47
N ASN A 29 -24.03 -29.23 17.78
CA ASN A 29 -24.82 -28.00 17.85
C ASN A 29 -26.17 -28.32 18.50
N VAL A 30 -26.16 -28.60 19.81
CA VAL A 30 -27.35 -28.48 20.67
C VAL A 30 -26.89 -28.18 22.11
N ASN A 31 -27.43 -27.11 22.70
CA ASN A 31 -27.35 -26.66 24.09
C ASN A 31 -26.09 -25.90 24.55
N ASN A 32 -26.13 -24.57 24.38
CA ASN A 32 -25.66 -23.67 25.44
C ASN A 32 -26.84 -22.82 25.94
N LEU A 33 -27.70 -23.48 26.72
CA LEU A 33 -28.68 -22.86 27.58
C LEU A 33 -27.95 -22.38 28.84
N ASN A 34 -27.30 -21.22 28.76
CA ASN A 34 -26.89 -20.47 29.96
C ASN A 34 -26.74 -18.97 29.64
N ASN A 35 -27.88 -18.34 29.34
CA ASN A 35 -28.05 -16.90 29.25
C ASN A 35 -28.09 -16.28 30.67
N THR A 36 -27.03 -16.50 31.45
CA THR A 36 -26.85 -15.94 32.80
C THR A 36 -25.85 -14.78 32.80
N ASN A 37 -25.46 -14.28 31.62
CA ASN A 37 -24.53 -13.16 31.49
C ASN A 37 -25.19 -11.80 31.15
N ASN A 38 -26.52 -11.72 31.17
CA ASN A 38 -27.22 -10.44 30.89
C ASN A 38 -27.40 -9.53 32.12
N THR A 39 -26.86 -9.88 33.29
CA THR A 39 -26.83 -8.97 34.45
C THR A 39 -25.53 -8.15 34.53
N ASN A 40 -24.48 -8.56 33.78
CA ASN A 40 -23.22 -7.81 33.72
C ASN A 40 -23.21 -6.68 32.67
N ASN A 41 -24.24 -6.56 31.82
CA ASN A 41 -24.31 -5.45 30.86
C ASN A 41 -24.93 -4.18 31.46
N VAL A 42 -25.78 -4.29 32.49
CA VAL A 42 -26.38 -3.11 33.15
C VAL A 42 -25.34 -2.36 34.00
N ASN A 43 -24.34 -3.05 34.55
CA ASN A 43 -23.24 -2.40 35.27
C ASN A 43 -22.18 -1.77 34.35
N ASN A 44 -22.20 -2.04 33.04
CA ASN A 44 -21.29 -1.38 32.10
C ASN A 44 -21.89 -0.08 31.53
N THR A 45 -23.21 0.00 31.38
CA THR A 45 -23.88 1.26 30.97
C THR A 45 -23.74 2.36 32.04
N ASN A 46 -23.73 2.00 33.32
CA ASN A 46 -23.47 2.96 34.40
C ASN A 46 -22.01 3.41 34.50
N ASN A 47 -21.07 2.68 33.88
CA ASN A 47 -19.66 3.09 33.84
C ASN A 47 -19.34 3.98 32.63
N ILE A 48 -19.99 3.75 31.47
CA ILE A 48 -19.89 4.65 30.31
C ILE A 48 -20.46 6.04 30.65
N ASN A 49 -21.57 6.11 31.40
CA ASN A 49 -22.12 7.39 31.86
C ASN A 49 -21.26 8.11 32.92
N ASN A 50 -20.32 7.42 33.56
CA ASN A 50 -19.39 8.04 34.50
C ASN A 50 -18.07 8.47 33.83
N ILE A 51 -17.63 7.76 32.78
CA ILE A 51 -16.48 8.17 31.95
C ILE A 51 -16.82 9.44 31.15
N ASN A 52 -18.06 9.58 30.66
CA ASN A 52 -18.51 10.82 30.02
C ASN A 52 -18.64 12.02 30.97
N ASN A 53 -18.58 11.83 32.29
CA ASN A 53 -18.63 12.94 33.25
C ASN A 53 -17.25 13.39 33.72
N THR A 54 -16.20 12.59 33.52
CA THR A 54 -14.80 12.99 33.77
C THR A 54 -14.16 13.67 32.56
N ASN A 55 -14.72 13.50 31.36
CA ASN A 55 -14.36 14.31 30.17
C ASN A 55 -15.10 15.66 30.09
N ASN A 56 -15.93 15.99 31.08
CA ASN A 56 -16.62 17.28 31.15
C ASN A 56 -15.79 18.36 31.86
N VAL A 57 -14.45 18.21 31.89
CA VAL A 57 -13.58 19.18 32.59
C VAL A 57 -13.32 20.42 31.74
N ASN A 58 -13.45 20.41 30.41
CA ASN A 58 -13.32 21.63 29.60
C ASN A 58 -13.86 21.40 28.17
N ASN A 59 -15.16 21.61 27.95
CA ASN A 59 -15.74 21.67 26.60
C ASN A 59 -15.42 23.04 25.95
N LEU A 60 -14.13 23.38 25.86
CA LEU A 60 -13.69 24.54 25.12
C LEU A 60 -13.81 24.23 23.63
N ASN A 61 -14.75 24.88 22.96
CA ASN A 61 -14.79 24.91 21.51
C ASN A 61 -13.91 26.07 21.03
N CYS A 62 -12.86 25.74 20.29
CA CYS A 62 -12.12 26.72 19.52
C CYS A 62 -12.86 27.03 18.22
N SER A 63 -12.83 28.29 17.81
CA SER A 63 -13.36 28.74 16.52
C SER A 63 -12.32 29.60 15.83
N PRO A 64 -11.65 29.10 14.77
CA PRO A 64 -11.86 27.82 14.09
C PRO A 64 -11.52 26.58 14.96
N ALA A 65 -12.00 25.41 14.53
CA ALA A 65 -11.64 24.14 15.18
C ALA A 65 -10.12 23.94 15.11
N CYS A 66 -9.54 23.43 16.18
CA CYS A 66 -8.11 23.15 16.25
C CYS A 66 -7.72 22.03 15.29
N GLU A 67 -6.50 22.09 14.78
CA GLU A 67 -5.91 20.99 14.03
C GLU A 67 -5.67 19.79 14.97
N PRO A 68 -5.54 18.55 14.45
CA PRO A 68 -5.34 17.37 15.30
C PRO A 68 -4.14 17.43 16.25
N TRP A 69 -3.13 18.27 15.96
CA TRP A 69 -1.94 18.47 16.79
C TRP A 69 -2.04 19.67 17.74
N GLU A 70 -3.23 20.24 17.93
CA GLU A 70 -3.48 21.38 18.81
C GLU A 70 -4.49 21.02 19.91
N SER A 71 -4.28 21.51 21.13
CA SER A 71 -5.29 21.52 22.21
C SER A 71 -6.00 22.87 22.27
N CYS A 72 -7.32 22.85 22.48
CA CYS A 72 -8.06 24.08 22.71
C CYS A 72 -7.94 24.49 24.18
N GLU A 73 -7.31 25.64 24.42
CA GLU A 73 -7.06 26.19 25.76
C GLU A 73 -7.71 27.57 25.94
N ASP A 74 -8.04 27.91 27.18
CA ASP A 74 -8.56 29.23 27.57
C ASP A 74 -7.38 30.20 27.59
N ASP A 75 -7.47 31.30 26.84
CA ASP A 75 -6.42 32.32 26.81
C ASP A 75 -6.36 33.19 28.08
N GLY A 76 -7.30 33.00 29.01
CA GLY A 76 -7.42 33.76 30.26
C GLY A 76 -8.03 35.16 30.08
N ALA A 77 -8.31 35.58 28.84
CA ALA A 77 -9.05 36.80 28.49
C ALA A 77 -10.52 36.51 28.14
N GLY A 78 -10.96 35.26 28.29
CA GLY A 78 -12.29 34.80 27.91
C GLY A 78 -12.41 34.40 26.43
N GLY A 79 -11.27 34.25 25.74
CA GLY A 79 -11.15 33.64 24.44
C GLY A 79 -10.66 32.20 24.54
N THR A 80 -10.81 31.45 23.45
CA THR A 80 -10.23 30.12 23.30
C THR A 80 -9.21 30.17 22.17
N GLN A 81 -8.08 29.51 22.36
CA GLN A 81 -7.03 29.43 21.35
C GLN A 81 -6.55 27.99 21.20
N CYS A 82 -6.18 27.63 19.98
CA CYS A 82 -5.49 26.38 19.70
C CYS A 82 -4.02 26.58 20.06
N VAL A 83 -3.52 25.78 21.01
CA VAL A 83 -2.09 25.72 21.31
C VAL A 83 -1.54 24.40 20.83
N ALA A 84 -0.30 24.40 20.35
CA ALA A 84 0.34 23.17 19.93
C ALA A 84 0.45 22.20 21.13
N LEU A 85 0.15 20.92 20.90
CA LEU A 85 0.37 19.87 21.88
C LEU A 85 1.87 19.79 22.20
N GLU A 86 2.23 20.11 23.45
CA GLU A 86 3.59 19.96 23.93
C GLU A 86 3.79 18.60 24.62
N CYS A 87 4.69 17.79 24.08
CA CYS A 87 5.14 16.59 24.76
C CYS A 87 6.10 16.98 25.88
N THR A 88 5.92 16.37 27.06
CA THR A 88 6.85 16.55 28.19
C THR A 88 7.43 15.18 28.59
N PRO A 89 8.75 14.94 28.42
CA PRO A 89 9.75 15.86 27.87
C PRO A 89 9.53 16.17 26.38
N ALA A 90 10.10 17.29 25.92
CA ALA A 90 10.09 17.66 24.51
C ALA A 90 10.67 16.52 23.66
N CYS A 91 10.06 16.31 22.48
CA CYS A 91 10.48 15.27 21.56
C CYS A 91 11.89 15.53 21.02
N SER A 92 12.61 14.45 20.72
CA SER A 92 13.89 14.56 20.01
C SER A 92 13.70 15.04 18.57
N GLU A 93 14.77 15.44 17.89
CA GLU A 93 14.72 15.93 16.50
C GLU A 93 14.14 14.92 15.49
N MET A 94 14.07 13.64 15.85
CA MET A 94 13.51 12.56 15.00
C MET A 94 12.12 12.10 15.45
N GLU A 95 11.51 12.80 16.38
CA GLU A 95 10.20 12.48 16.95
C GLU A 95 9.22 13.62 16.72
N VAL A 96 7.96 13.28 16.45
CA VAL A 96 6.85 14.23 16.37
C VAL A 96 5.96 14.02 17.58
N CYS A 97 5.55 15.11 18.24
CA CYS A 97 4.57 15.03 19.29
C CYS A 97 3.19 14.83 18.67
N LEU A 98 2.58 13.66 18.89
CA LEU A 98 1.25 13.35 18.38
C LEU A 98 0.28 13.16 19.55
N PRO A 99 -1.00 13.55 19.39
CA PRO A 99 -2.03 13.24 20.37
C PRO A 99 -2.16 11.72 20.56
N ASN A 100 -2.33 11.27 21.80
CA ASN A 100 -2.75 9.91 22.10
C ASN A 100 -3.98 9.98 23.02
N GLU A 101 -5.10 9.44 22.54
CA GLU A 101 -6.40 9.53 23.23
C GLU A 101 -6.40 8.88 24.62
N THR A 102 -5.48 7.95 24.88
CA THR A 102 -5.46 7.18 26.14
C THR A 102 -4.41 7.69 27.13
N GLU A 103 -3.30 8.22 26.64
CA GLU A 103 -2.11 8.51 27.46
C GLU A 103 -1.65 9.98 27.42
N GLY A 104 -2.34 10.83 26.65
CA GLY A 104 -1.90 12.20 26.38
C GLY A 104 -0.80 12.28 25.30
N PRO A 105 -0.42 13.49 24.84
CA PRO A 105 0.57 13.65 23.78
C PRO A 105 1.84 12.84 24.00
N LYS A 106 2.26 12.10 22.97
CA LYS A 106 3.45 11.25 22.98
C LYS A 106 4.38 11.57 21.82
N CYS A 107 5.68 11.51 22.09
CA CYS A 107 6.70 11.57 21.07
C CYS A 107 6.68 10.27 20.28
N VAL A 108 6.47 10.39 18.97
CA VAL A 108 6.44 9.27 18.03
C VAL A 108 7.62 9.44 17.08
N ALA A 109 8.55 8.48 17.12
CA ALA A 109 9.66 8.42 16.18
C ALA A 109 9.24 7.74 14.89
N LEU A 110 10.01 7.96 13.82
CA LEU A 110 9.95 7.10 12.64
C LEU A 110 10.14 5.64 13.09
N SER A 111 9.16 4.79 12.77
CA SER A 111 9.17 3.39 13.18
C SER A 111 8.95 2.46 11.99
N TRP A 112 9.56 1.28 12.07
CA TRP A 112 9.30 0.19 11.14
C TRP A 112 8.03 -0.53 11.58
N VAL A 113 6.97 -0.43 10.77
CA VAL A 113 5.74 -1.17 10.99
C VAL A 113 5.72 -2.37 10.03
N HIS A 114 5.58 -3.57 10.57
CA HIS A 114 5.41 -4.77 9.76
C HIS A 114 3.92 -5.03 9.57
N HIS A 115 3.43 -4.84 8.35
CA HIS A 115 2.05 -5.15 7.99
C HIS A 115 1.96 -6.56 7.38
N PRO A 116 1.13 -7.48 7.92
CA PRO A 116 0.87 -8.74 7.24
C PRO A 116 0.15 -8.47 5.91
N ILE A 117 0.60 -9.12 4.83
CA ILE A 117 -0.01 -9.00 3.50
C ILE A 117 -0.69 -10.31 3.11
N THR A 118 -1.93 -10.21 2.60
CA THR A 118 -2.66 -11.33 2.01
C THR A 118 -2.84 -11.09 0.51
N ILE A 119 -2.29 -11.98 -0.31
CA ILE A 119 -2.42 -11.90 -1.77
C ILE A 119 -3.72 -12.60 -2.18
N SER A 120 -4.67 -11.84 -2.73
CA SER A 120 -6.02 -12.31 -3.09
C SER A 120 -6.01 -13.27 -4.30
N ASP A 121 -5.11 -13.03 -5.27
CA ASP A 121 -4.93 -13.88 -6.44
C ASP A 121 -3.48 -14.43 -6.47
N PRO A 122 -3.26 -15.69 -6.06
CA PRO A 122 -1.93 -16.27 -5.98
C PRO A 122 -1.38 -16.72 -7.33
N VAL A 123 -2.08 -16.49 -8.46
CA VAL A 123 -1.50 -16.61 -9.80
C VAL A 123 -0.53 -15.45 -10.01
N VAL A 124 0.55 -15.53 -9.24
CA VAL A 124 1.65 -14.59 -9.19
C VAL A 124 2.61 -15.05 -10.25
N ASN A 125 2.67 -14.32 -11.35
CA ASN A 125 3.79 -14.42 -12.26
C ASN A 125 5.01 -13.77 -11.56
N GLY A 126 5.66 -14.52 -10.66
CA GLY A 126 6.96 -14.23 -10.04
C GLY A 126 7.15 -12.96 -9.19
N THR A 127 6.28 -11.96 -9.27
CA THR A 127 6.63 -10.59 -8.84
C THR A 127 5.44 -9.77 -8.35
N SER A 128 4.36 -10.35 -7.81
CA SER A 128 3.16 -9.55 -7.46
C SER A 128 3.50 -8.40 -6.51
N LEU A 129 4.36 -8.64 -5.52
CA LEU A 129 4.76 -7.64 -4.54
C LEU A 129 5.84 -6.67 -5.00
N MET A 130 6.33 -6.78 -6.27
CA MET A 130 7.45 -6.02 -6.84
C MET A 130 8.14 -5.15 -5.79
N ALA A 131 8.91 -5.80 -4.91
CA ALA A 131 10.13 -5.19 -4.45
C ALA A 131 11.05 -5.45 -5.64
N PRO A 132 11.07 -4.57 -6.66
CA PRO A 132 11.96 -4.77 -7.78
C PRO A 132 13.34 -5.01 -7.18
N VAL A 133 14.02 -5.99 -7.76
CA VAL A 133 15.40 -6.33 -7.39
C VAL A 133 16.29 -5.07 -7.40
N ASP A 134 15.85 -4.02 -8.10
CA ASP A 134 16.58 -2.80 -8.34
C ASP A 134 15.88 -1.47 -7.89
N GLY A 135 14.87 -1.48 -7.03
CA GLY A 135 14.41 -0.27 -6.29
C GLY A 135 12.91 0.04 -6.30
N ILE A 136 12.31 0.16 -5.12
CA ILE A 136 10.85 0.17 -4.88
C ILE A 136 10.13 1.25 -5.73
N SER A 137 9.13 0.82 -6.52
CA SER A 137 8.20 1.70 -7.24
C SER A 137 6.80 1.55 -6.67
N PHE A 138 6.21 2.65 -6.20
CA PHE A 138 4.81 2.66 -5.76
C PHE A 138 4.16 4.04 -5.85
N GLY A 139 2.84 4.05 -6.03
CA GLY A 139 2.00 5.24 -5.84
C GLY A 139 1.14 5.07 -4.60
N TYR A 140 1.13 6.06 -3.71
CA TYR A 140 0.34 6.02 -2.48
C TYR A 140 -0.77 7.09 -2.53
N ASN A 141 -2.02 6.63 -2.43
CA ASN A 141 -3.16 7.49 -2.18
C ASN A 141 -3.45 7.53 -0.67
N PRO A 142 -3.13 8.63 0.02
CA PRO A 142 -3.34 8.75 1.46
C PRO A 142 -4.82 8.86 1.87
N GLU A 143 -5.71 9.27 0.96
CA GLU A 143 -7.13 9.42 1.28
C GLU A 143 -7.82 8.06 1.44
N ASP A 144 -7.46 7.10 0.59
CA ASP A 144 -8.05 5.75 0.59
C ASP A 144 -7.16 4.71 1.28
N GLY A 145 -5.92 5.08 1.65
CA GLY A 145 -4.93 4.13 2.18
C GLY A 145 -4.56 3.05 1.17
N ILE A 146 -4.45 3.41 -0.13
CA ILE A 146 -4.18 2.45 -1.21
C ILE A 146 -2.76 2.68 -1.77
N ILE A 147 -2.03 1.58 -1.93
CA ILE A 147 -0.67 1.57 -2.49
C ILE A 147 -0.70 0.79 -3.82
N ALA A 148 -0.53 1.48 -4.95
CA ALA A 148 -0.32 0.84 -6.24
C ALA A 148 1.14 0.39 -6.37
N THR A 149 1.37 -0.88 -6.70
CA THR A 149 2.68 -1.55 -6.63
C THR A 149 3.23 -2.00 -7.98
N SER A 150 2.35 -2.38 -8.91
CA SER A 150 2.75 -2.72 -10.28
C SER A 150 1.57 -2.61 -11.24
N PHE A 151 1.86 -2.33 -12.50
CA PHE A 151 0.98 -2.54 -13.64
C PHE A 151 1.29 -3.91 -14.25
N GLY A 152 0.28 -4.59 -14.76
CA GLY A 152 0.48 -5.86 -15.44
C GLY A 152 -0.70 -6.28 -16.29
N ARG A 153 -0.52 -7.45 -16.90
CA ARG A 153 -1.56 -8.16 -17.65
C ARG A 153 -1.84 -9.49 -16.98
N ASP A 154 -3.04 -9.97 -17.14
CA ASP A 154 -3.39 -11.30 -16.69
C ASP A 154 -2.65 -12.37 -17.52
N VAL A 155 -2.13 -13.40 -16.86
CA VAL A 155 -1.31 -14.43 -17.50
C VAL A 155 -2.13 -15.35 -18.41
N ASP A 156 -3.40 -15.55 -18.07
CA ASP A 156 -4.32 -16.39 -18.84
C ASP A 156 -5.03 -15.58 -19.92
N ASN A 157 -5.11 -14.25 -19.75
CA ASN A 157 -5.73 -13.36 -20.72
C ASN A 157 -5.03 -11.99 -20.79
N ALA A 158 -4.08 -11.84 -21.72
CA ALA A 158 -3.32 -10.59 -21.91
C ALA A 158 -4.18 -9.37 -22.28
N ALA A 159 -5.44 -9.55 -22.68
CA ALA A 159 -6.37 -8.45 -22.91
C ALA A 159 -6.89 -7.83 -21.59
N LEU A 160 -6.81 -8.56 -20.48
CA LEU A 160 -7.10 -8.04 -19.15
C LEU A 160 -5.84 -7.39 -18.59
N THR A 161 -5.98 -6.13 -18.21
CA THR A 161 -4.92 -5.32 -17.63
C THR A 161 -5.32 -4.87 -16.25
N HIS A 162 -4.36 -4.75 -15.34
CA HIS A 162 -4.62 -4.39 -13.96
C HIS A 162 -3.48 -3.57 -13.35
N LEU A 163 -3.80 -2.83 -12.30
CA LEU A 163 -2.84 -2.42 -11.28
C LEU A 163 -2.91 -3.41 -10.12
N TRP A 164 -1.78 -3.81 -9.58
CA TRP A 164 -1.72 -4.45 -8.28
C TRP A 164 -1.76 -3.39 -7.19
N ILE A 165 -2.75 -3.46 -6.31
CA ILE A 165 -2.95 -2.52 -5.22
C ILE A 165 -2.92 -3.22 -3.86
N VAL A 166 -2.34 -2.59 -2.86
CA VAL A 166 -2.36 -3.00 -1.46
C VAL A 166 -3.23 -2.03 -0.68
N HIS A 167 -4.17 -2.56 0.09
CA HIS A 167 -4.97 -1.80 1.04
C HIS A 167 -4.24 -1.74 2.38
N GLU A 168 -3.91 -0.54 2.86
CA GLU A 168 -3.13 -0.31 4.08
C GLU A 168 -3.88 -0.79 5.34
N ASP A 169 -5.20 -0.71 5.36
CA ASP A 169 -6.04 -1.06 6.51
C ASP A 169 -6.21 -2.59 6.69
N THR A 170 -6.30 -3.31 5.58
CA THR A 170 -6.58 -4.75 5.56
C THR A 170 -5.35 -5.60 5.23
N GLY A 171 -4.31 -4.99 4.64
CA GLY A 171 -3.17 -5.70 4.07
C GLY A 171 -3.52 -6.56 2.86
N VAL A 172 -4.71 -6.41 2.27
CA VAL A 172 -5.11 -7.18 1.07
C VAL A 172 -4.40 -6.62 -0.15
N HIS A 173 -3.76 -7.51 -0.90
CA HIS A 173 -3.06 -7.20 -2.14
C HIS A 173 -3.75 -7.89 -3.31
N GLU A 174 -4.30 -7.09 -4.23
CA GLU A 174 -5.20 -7.59 -5.26
C GLU A 174 -5.08 -6.87 -6.60
N LYS A 175 -5.71 -7.44 -7.62
CA LYS A 175 -5.79 -6.88 -8.97
C LYS A 175 -6.92 -5.85 -9.03
N PHE A 176 -6.56 -4.61 -9.31
CA PHE A 176 -7.46 -3.52 -9.67
C PHE A 176 -7.60 -3.46 -11.20
N PRO A 177 -8.74 -3.89 -11.77
CA PRO A 177 -8.90 -4.03 -13.22
C PRO A 177 -8.91 -2.66 -13.91
N LEU A 178 -8.26 -2.59 -15.06
CA LEU A 178 -8.20 -1.37 -15.87
C LEU A 178 -9.08 -1.48 -17.11
N THR A 179 -9.60 -0.33 -17.53
CA THR A 179 -10.37 -0.13 -18.77
C THR A 179 -9.83 1.09 -19.52
N GLY A 180 -10.28 1.32 -20.76
CA GLY A 180 -9.87 2.50 -21.53
C GLY A 180 -8.54 2.33 -22.27
N ASP A 181 -7.78 3.42 -22.39
CA ASP A 181 -6.53 3.45 -23.14
C ASP A 181 -5.37 3.00 -22.23
N VAL A 182 -5.04 1.73 -22.32
CA VAL A 182 -3.89 1.12 -21.62
C VAL A 182 -2.70 0.97 -22.57
N PHE A 183 -1.51 0.75 -22.01
CA PHE A 183 -0.34 0.40 -22.80
C PHE A 183 -0.61 -0.78 -23.75
N ALA A 184 0.13 -0.87 -24.86
CA ALA A 184 0.02 -2.02 -25.77
C ALA A 184 0.61 -3.30 -25.14
N GLU A 185 0.28 -4.48 -25.66
CA GLU A 185 0.88 -5.75 -25.20
C GLU A 185 2.39 -5.79 -25.49
N THR A 186 2.81 -5.12 -26.56
CA THR A 186 4.22 -4.98 -26.95
C THR A 186 4.93 -3.84 -26.23
N GLU A 187 4.22 -3.08 -25.37
CA GLU A 187 4.85 -2.03 -24.59
C GLU A 187 5.88 -2.66 -23.65
N ASN A 188 7.01 -1.98 -23.51
CA ASN A 188 8.14 -2.52 -22.80
C ASN A 188 8.74 -1.40 -21.98
N PHE A 189 8.77 -1.56 -20.66
CA PHE A 189 9.28 -0.52 -19.77
C PHE A 189 10.81 -0.49 -19.77
N CYS A 190 11.47 -1.65 -19.91
CA CYS A 190 12.93 -1.80 -20.07
C CYS A 190 13.34 -3.11 -20.76
N ASN A 191 13.66 -3.10 -22.07
CA ASN A 191 14.34 -4.22 -22.78
C ASN A 191 13.72 -5.65 -22.67
N GLY A 192 12.47 -5.78 -22.26
CA GLY A 192 11.71 -7.03 -22.22
C GLY A 192 11.21 -7.35 -20.82
N GLU A 193 11.43 -6.43 -19.90
CA GLU A 193 11.12 -6.58 -18.49
C GLU A 193 10.02 -5.61 -18.10
N ASP A 194 8.92 -6.18 -17.60
CA ASP A 194 7.77 -5.40 -17.15
C ASP A 194 7.99 -4.74 -15.79
N TRP A 195 9.10 -5.01 -15.11
CA TRP A 195 9.32 -4.56 -13.74
C TRP A 195 9.99 -3.18 -13.60
N CYS A 196 10.50 -2.56 -14.68
CA CYS A 196 11.03 -1.18 -14.63
C CYS A 196 9.96 -0.10 -14.78
N GLN A 197 8.88 -0.23 -14.02
CA GLN A 197 7.81 0.75 -14.01
C GLN A 197 8.09 1.83 -12.98
N PHE A 198 7.63 3.04 -13.28
CA PHE A 198 7.56 4.15 -12.34
C PHE A 198 6.10 4.42 -12.06
N ILE A 199 5.72 4.24 -10.80
CA ILE A 199 4.34 4.40 -10.35
C ILE A 199 4.28 5.55 -9.35
N SER A 200 3.28 6.40 -9.45
CA SER A 200 3.03 7.44 -8.46
C SER A 200 1.54 7.77 -8.39
N PHE A 201 1.16 8.58 -7.41
CA PHE A 201 -0.19 9.11 -7.27
C PHE A 201 -0.13 10.63 -7.41
N ASP A 202 -0.94 11.17 -8.31
CA ASP A 202 -1.07 12.61 -8.58
C ASP A 202 -2.19 13.19 -7.70
N PRO A 203 -1.86 13.93 -6.62
CA PRO A 203 -2.85 14.41 -5.67
C PRO A 203 -3.78 15.49 -6.26
N ASP A 204 -3.35 16.20 -7.31
CA ASP A 204 -4.17 17.24 -7.93
C ASP A 204 -5.35 16.67 -8.71
N THR A 205 -5.17 15.48 -9.30
CA THR A 205 -6.17 14.82 -10.14
C THR A 205 -6.78 13.58 -9.50
N ALA A 206 -6.25 13.13 -8.35
CA ALA A 206 -6.60 11.87 -7.71
C ALA A 206 -6.46 10.66 -8.67
N GLU A 207 -5.34 10.60 -9.38
CA GLU A 207 -5.07 9.53 -10.36
C GLU A 207 -3.74 8.84 -10.07
N TYR A 208 -3.69 7.53 -10.27
CA TYR A 208 -2.44 6.81 -10.37
C TYR A 208 -1.79 7.07 -11.72
N VAL A 209 -0.46 7.11 -11.72
CA VAL A 209 0.34 7.39 -12.90
C VAL A 209 1.35 6.27 -13.07
N VAL A 210 1.40 5.68 -14.26
CA VAL A 210 2.34 4.62 -14.63
C VAL A 210 3.14 5.04 -15.86
N THR A 211 4.45 4.89 -15.80
CA THR A 211 5.34 5.04 -16.96
C THR A 211 6.61 4.21 -16.76
N GLY A 212 7.62 4.41 -17.59
CA GLY A 212 8.93 3.81 -17.44
C GLY A 212 9.92 4.40 -18.45
N PRO A 213 11.21 4.02 -18.37
CA PRO A 213 12.26 4.56 -19.23
C PRO A 213 11.96 4.49 -20.73
N LEU A 214 11.31 3.41 -21.18
CA LEU A 214 10.97 3.21 -22.59
C LEU A 214 9.47 3.37 -22.90
N ALA A 215 8.62 3.57 -21.89
CA ALA A 215 7.17 3.61 -22.05
C ALA A 215 6.74 4.69 -23.05
N SER A 216 5.93 4.36 -24.06
CA SER A 216 5.52 5.30 -25.12
C SER A 216 4.87 6.61 -24.60
N GLY A 217 4.32 6.60 -23.39
CA GLY A 217 3.80 7.77 -22.69
C GLY A 217 3.64 7.55 -21.19
N ILE A 218 2.71 8.31 -20.62
CA ILE A 218 2.21 8.16 -19.25
C ILE A 218 0.78 7.61 -19.32
N MET A 219 0.53 6.51 -18.62
CA MET A 219 -0.83 6.03 -18.38
C MET A 219 -1.33 6.64 -17.07
N ARG A 220 -2.48 7.30 -17.12
CA ARG A 220 -3.20 7.85 -15.96
C ARG A 220 -4.40 6.98 -15.67
N VAL A 221 -4.62 6.62 -14.40
CA VAL A 221 -5.68 5.72 -13.97
C VAL A 221 -6.46 6.39 -12.83
N ASN A 222 -7.74 6.63 -13.04
CA ASN A 222 -8.61 7.20 -12.00
C ASN A 222 -9.09 6.15 -10.99
N ALA A 223 -9.83 6.59 -9.98
CA ALA A 223 -10.39 5.73 -8.92
C ALA A 223 -11.36 4.63 -9.42
N LEU A 224 -11.83 4.69 -10.68
CA LEU A 224 -12.69 3.66 -11.29
C LEU A 224 -11.91 2.69 -12.19
N GLY A 225 -10.59 2.83 -12.29
CA GLY A 225 -9.76 2.01 -13.16
C GLY A 225 -9.84 2.41 -14.63
N ALA A 226 -10.43 3.56 -14.96
CA ALA A 226 -10.42 4.07 -16.33
C ALA A 226 -9.05 4.70 -16.63
N ALA A 227 -8.35 4.12 -17.59
CA ALA A 227 -7.04 4.53 -18.04
C ALA A 227 -7.10 5.49 -19.23
N THR A 228 -6.20 6.46 -19.25
CA THR A 228 -5.96 7.35 -20.38
C THR A 228 -4.47 7.50 -20.65
N MET A 229 -4.10 7.73 -21.91
CA MET A 229 -2.70 7.91 -22.32
C MET A 229 -2.36 9.39 -22.53
N THR A 230 -1.30 9.85 -21.89
CA THR A 230 -0.72 11.18 -22.06
C THR A 230 0.65 11.08 -22.70
N THR A 231 0.93 11.89 -23.72
CA THR A 231 2.24 11.93 -24.35
C THR A 231 3.28 12.58 -23.43
N THR A 232 4.50 12.05 -23.46
CA THR A 232 5.65 12.65 -22.77
C THR A 232 6.62 13.30 -23.74
N SER A 233 7.48 14.16 -23.23
CA SER A 233 8.56 14.79 -23.98
C SER A 233 9.84 14.77 -23.16
N GLY A 234 10.96 15.17 -23.78
CA GLY A 234 12.25 15.23 -23.10
C GLY A 234 13.15 14.00 -23.33
N PRO A 235 14.44 14.11 -22.95
CA PRO A 235 15.39 13.04 -23.09
C PRO A 235 15.12 11.94 -22.06
N ARG A 236 15.01 10.69 -22.53
CA ARG A 236 14.82 9.53 -21.67
C ARG A 236 16.17 8.88 -21.30
N PRO A 237 16.32 8.33 -20.09
CA PRO A 237 17.54 7.63 -19.71
C PRO A 237 17.76 6.37 -20.56
N SER A 238 19.01 5.97 -20.73
CA SER A 238 19.38 4.75 -21.46
C SER A 238 19.04 3.49 -20.68
N ASN A 239 18.76 2.41 -21.38
CA ASN A 239 18.22 1.17 -20.81
C ASN A 239 19.13 0.44 -19.80
N SER A 240 20.44 0.68 -19.81
CA SER A 240 21.41 0.01 -18.93
C SER A 240 21.33 0.42 -17.45
N ASN A 241 20.42 1.32 -17.07
CA ASN A 241 20.49 2.03 -15.79
C ASN A 241 19.48 1.49 -14.76
N ILE A 242 19.44 0.17 -14.60
CA ILE A 242 18.32 -0.61 -14.05
C ILE A 242 17.96 -0.32 -12.58
N SER A 243 18.78 0.41 -11.82
CA SER A 243 18.46 0.80 -10.42
C SER A 243 18.05 2.26 -10.30
N TYR A 244 16.87 2.60 -10.82
CA TYR A 244 16.35 3.96 -10.78
C TYR A 244 15.57 4.24 -9.49
N THR A 245 16.06 5.18 -8.70
CA THR A 245 15.17 5.97 -7.84
C THR A 245 14.52 7.03 -8.70
N TYR A 246 13.22 7.23 -8.53
CA TYR A 246 12.51 8.27 -9.25
C TYR A 246 11.68 9.12 -8.29
N ARG A 247 11.39 10.34 -8.71
CA ARG A 247 10.50 11.26 -8.00
C ARG A 247 9.66 12.00 -9.01
N PHE A 248 8.34 11.91 -8.86
CA PHE A 248 7.43 12.82 -9.53
C PHE A 248 7.37 14.15 -8.76
N ASP A 249 7.54 15.24 -9.49
CA ASP A 249 7.31 16.60 -9.03
C ASP A 249 6.03 17.09 -9.70
N TRP A 250 4.92 16.97 -8.98
CA TRP A 250 3.60 17.22 -9.51
C TRP A 250 3.34 18.70 -9.76
N ASP A 251 3.92 19.60 -8.96
CA ASP A 251 3.82 21.04 -9.15
C ASP A 251 4.48 21.45 -10.48
N ALA A 252 5.67 20.93 -10.74
CA ALA A 252 6.44 21.27 -11.93
C ALA A 252 6.13 20.37 -13.14
N ARG A 253 5.37 19.29 -12.93
CA ARG A 253 5.05 18.24 -13.92
C ARG A 253 6.31 17.61 -14.52
N PHE A 254 7.28 17.29 -13.67
CA PHE A 254 8.51 16.59 -14.04
C PHE A 254 8.63 15.22 -13.38
N LEU A 255 9.28 14.31 -14.08
CA LEU A 255 9.75 13.04 -13.53
C LEU A 255 11.26 13.08 -13.43
N TYR A 256 11.77 13.15 -12.21
CA TYR A 256 13.19 13.03 -11.96
C TYR A 256 13.55 11.55 -11.87
N VAL A 257 14.52 11.12 -12.66
CA VAL A 257 15.03 9.74 -12.64
C VAL A 257 16.52 9.78 -12.34
N TYR A 258 16.95 9.04 -11.33
CA TYR A 258 18.33 8.94 -10.89
C TYR A 258 18.68 7.47 -10.67
N GLY A 259 19.74 6.98 -11.30
CA GLY A 259 20.06 5.55 -11.19
C GLY A 259 21.31 5.10 -11.90
N TYR A 260 21.78 3.93 -11.48
CA TYR A 260 22.92 3.10 -11.90
C TYR A 260 23.47 3.37 -13.32
N LEU A 261 24.78 3.52 -13.51
CA LEU A 261 25.43 3.64 -14.84
C LEU A 261 26.22 2.40 -15.25
N GLY A 262 26.18 1.32 -14.46
CA GLY A 262 26.82 0.04 -14.74
C GLY A 262 27.22 -0.73 -13.47
N PRO A 263 27.76 -1.96 -13.60
CA PRO A 263 28.05 -2.96 -12.53
C PRO A 263 28.65 -2.50 -11.21
N SER A 264 29.23 -1.31 -11.16
CA SER A 264 29.93 -0.79 -9.99
C SER A 264 29.74 0.71 -9.74
N ASP A 265 28.93 1.42 -10.53
CA ASP A 265 28.86 2.89 -10.47
C ASP A 265 27.42 3.42 -10.43
N PHE A 266 27.16 4.33 -9.49
CA PHE A 266 25.96 5.17 -9.51
C PHE A 266 26.14 6.32 -10.48
N GLY A 267 25.07 6.66 -11.20
CA GLY A 267 25.10 7.82 -12.07
C GLY A 267 25.29 9.12 -11.32
N ALA A 268 26.14 10.01 -11.84
CA ALA A 268 26.24 11.38 -11.34
C ALA A 268 25.19 12.33 -11.98
N THR A 269 24.24 11.77 -12.75
CA THR A 269 23.29 12.52 -13.56
C THR A 269 21.86 12.26 -13.09
N ILE A 270 21.11 13.34 -12.86
CA ILE A 270 19.66 13.30 -12.70
C ILE A 270 19.03 13.61 -14.06
N HIS A 271 18.15 12.74 -14.54
CA HIS A 271 17.33 12.96 -15.71
C HIS A 271 16.02 13.66 -15.32
N ARG A 272 15.51 14.52 -16.20
CA ARG A 272 14.25 15.29 -16.04
C ARG A 272 13.51 15.32 -17.36
#